data_AF-A0AB36FZ21-F1
#
_entry.id   AF-A0AB36FZ21-F1
#
_cell.length_a   1.000
_cell.length_b   1.000
_cell.length_c   1.000
_cell.angle_alpha   90.00
_cell.angle_beta   90.00
_cell.angle_gamma   90.00
#
_symmetry.space_group_name_H-M   'P 1'
#
loop_
_entity.id
_entity.type
_entity.pdbx_description
1 polymer ?
#
loop_
_entity_poly.entity_id
_entity_poly.type
_entity_poly.pdbx_seq_one_letter_code
_entity_poly.pdbx_strand_id
1 'polypeptide(L)'
;MYLNLFLNFLIIVGIVGLGFFLKNYLPNYFTEKGKNLATKEDISEITEKIESVKNSFAVSQEKVKAELQVKSAMQQAFQSKCLEALIAINELLVEIHLYCWKQIATRSPAEHYVWSAVDDSTEGKGLHYFTVAIDKIAMEHSLYLTSSSNAALSSLSVKIGNISNLEMHLDKSEQDSIFEKSAVSNYQSAIMALQECRRALKKDLFFENENYQTY
;
A
#
# COMPACT_ATOMS: atom_id res chain seq x y z
N MET A 1 35.44 80.09 -67.14
CA MET A 1 35.07 80.56 -65.78
C MET A 1 33.73 79.98 -65.30
N TYR A 2 32.64 80.10 -66.07
CA TYR A 2 31.30 79.58 -65.66
C TYR A 2 31.20 78.05 -65.49
N LEU A 3 31.89 77.25 -66.31
CA LEU A 3 31.87 75.79 -66.22
C LEU A 3 32.44 75.26 -64.88
N ASN A 4 33.53 75.86 -64.39
CA ASN A 4 34.12 75.53 -63.09
C ASN A 4 33.23 75.93 -61.90
N LEU A 5 32.45 77.01 -62.05
CA LEU A 5 31.47 77.44 -61.04
C LEU A 5 30.29 76.46 -60.94
N PHE A 6 29.78 75.99 -62.09
CA PHE A 6 28.72 75.00 -62.15
C PHE A 6 29.15 73.64 -61.57
N LEU A 7 30.37 73.19 -61.91
CA LEU A 7 30.91 71.94 -61.38
C LEU A 7 31.11 71.98 -59.86
N ASN A 8 31.65 73.09 -59.32
CA ASN A 8 31.78 73.29 -57.87
C ASN A 8 30.42 73.32 -57.15
N PHE A 9 29.41 73.94 -57.76
CA PHE A 9 28.06 73.96 -57.19
C PHE A 9 27.47 72.54 -57.09
N LEU A 10 27.60 71.72 -58.14
CA LEU A 10 27.19 70.32 -58.13
C LEU A 10 27.92 69.50 -57.05
N ILE A 11 29.22 69.74 -56.87
CA ILE A 11 30.03 69.09 -55.83
C ILE A 11 29.52 69.48 -54.43
N ILE A 12 29.23 70.76 -54.18
CA ILE A 12 28.70 71.22 -52.89
C ILE A 12 27.33 70.60 -52.61
N VAL A 13 26.43 70.58 -53.60
CA VAL A 13 25.12 69.93 -53.48
C VAL A 13 25.27 68.43 -53.22
N GLY A 14 26.22 67.77 -53.90
CA GLY A 14 26.57 66.37 -53.67
C GLY A 14 27.07 66.11 -52.25
N ILE A 15 27.97 66.94 -51.73
CA ILE A 15 28.51 66.82 -50.36
C ILE A 15 27.43 67.09 -49.31
N VAL A 16 26.58 68.11 -49.50
CA VAL A 16 25.47 68.40 -48.59
C VAL A 16 24.44 67.27 -48.60
N GLY A 17 24.09 66.74 -49.78
CA GLY A 17 23.20 65.60 -49.92
C GLY A 17 23.76 64.32 -49.28
N LEU A 18 25.05 64.04 -49.50
CA LEU A 18 25.74 62.91 -48.88
C LEU A 18 25.83 63.08 -47.36
N GLY A 19 26.14 64.28 -46.87
CA GLY A 19 26.17 64.61 -45.45
C GLY A 19 24.80 64.44 -44.79
N PHE A 20 23.73 64.88 -45.45
CA PHE A 20 22.35 64.68 -44.99
C PHE A 20 21.95 63.19 -44.96
N PHE A 21 22.33 62.43 -45.99
CA PHE A 21 22.09 60.99 -46.07
C PHE A 21 22.82 60.23 -44.98
N LEU A 22 24.12 60.48 -44.80
CA LEU A 22 24.93 59.85 -43.74
C LEU A 22 24.40 60.21 -42.34
N LYS A 23 23.96 61.45 -42.13
CA LYS A 23 23.45 61.90 -40.83
C LYS A 23 22.10 61.29 -40.45
N ASN A 24 21.23 61.00 -41.41
CA ASN A 24 19.86 60.54 -41.11
C ASN A 24 19.63 59.04 -41.37
N TYR A 25 20.20 58.47 -42.44
CA TYR A 25 19.92 57.08 -42.84
C TYR A 25 20.78 56.06 -42.09
N LEU A 26 22.08 56.32 -41.92
CA LEU A 26 22.97 55.40 -41.20
C LEU A 26 22.54 55.18 -39.74
N PRO A 27 22.33 56.23 -38.91
CA PRO A 27 21.96 56.00 -37.51
C PRO A 27 20.62 55.27 -37.36
N ASN A 28 19.62 55.58 -38.20
CA ASN A 28 18.34 54.85 -38.18
C ASN A 28 18.51 53.37 -38.54
N TYR A 29 19.30 53.05 -39.58
CA TYR A 29 19.56 51.66 -39.96
C TYR A 29 20.27 50.88 -38.85
N PHE A 30 21.32 51.43 -38.24
CA PHE A 30 22.02 50.78 -37.13
C PHE A 30 21.13 50.64 -35.89
N THR A 31 20.24 51.61 -35.63
CA THR A 31 19.28 51.54 -34.52
C THR A 31 18.27 50.42 -34.72
N GLU A 32 17.65 50.33 -35.90
CA GLU A 32 16.70 49.26 -36.22
C GLU A 32 17.38 47.88 -36.28
N LYS A 33 18.61 47.80 -36.80
CA LYS A 33 19.40 46.56 -36.77
C LYS A 33 19.73 46.13 -35.34
N GLY A 34 20.09 47.09 -34.48
CA GLY A 34 20.36 46.85 -33.06
C GLY A 34 19.12 46.37 -32.31
N LYS A 35 17.95 47.00 -32.53
CA LYS A 35 16.67 46.55 -31.97
C LYS A 35 16.34 45.12 -32.39
N ASN A 36 16.44 44.82 -33.69
CA ASN A 36 16.15 43.49 -34.21
C ASN A 36 17.10 42.41 -33.68
N LEU A 37 18.36 42.77 -33.42
CA LEU A 37 19.32 41.87 -32.81
C LEU A 37 18.96 41.60 -31.34
N ALA A 38 18.72 42.66 -30.57
CA ALA A 38 18.30 42.55 -29.17
C ALA A 38 17.01 41.72 -29.02
N THR A 39 16.00 41.95 -29.86
CA THR A 39 14.76 41.16 -29.83
C THR A 39 14.99 39.68 -30.15
N LYS A 40 15.91 39.34 -31.06
CA LYS A 40 16.25 37.94 -31.36
C LYS A 40 16.96 37.28 -30.17
N GLU A 41 17.87 37.99 -29.52
CA GLU A 41 18.55 37.52 -28.32
C GLU A 41 17.56 37.31 -27.17
N ASP A 42 16.64 38.26 -26.93
CA ASP A 42 15.57 38.13 -25.93
C ASP A 42 14.69 36.90 -26.19
N ILE A 43 14.29 36.67 -27.45
CA ILE A 43 13.49 35.48 -27.83
C ILE A 43 14.27 34.19 -27.59
N SER A 44 15.57 34.17 -27.91
CA SER A 44 16.44 33.01 -27.65
C SER A 44 16.50 32.71 -26.16
N GLU A 45 16.76 33.73 -25.33
CA GLU A 45 16.86 33.58 -23.87
C GLU A 45 15.53 33.10 -23.27
N ILE A 46 14.40 33.65 -23.73
CA ILE A 46 13.07 33.20 -23.31
C ILE A 46 12.85 31.73 -23.70
N THR A 47 13.24 31.35 -24.91
CA THR A 47 13.08 29.97 -25.41
C THR A 47 13.90 28.99 -24.57
N GLU A 48 15.16 29.32 -24.28
CA GLU A 48 16.03 28.52 -23.42
C GLU A 48 15.46 28.37 -22.01
N LYS A 49 14.89 29.45 -21.44
CA LYS A 49 14.20 29.39 -20.14
C LYS A 49 12.99 28.47 -20.20
N ILE A 50 12.17 28.55 -21.25
CA ILE A 50 11.00 27.67 -21.42
C ILE A 50 11.43 26.20 -21.54
N GLU A 51 12.46 25.91 -22.32
CA GLU A 51 12.99 24.54 -22.44
C GLU A 51 13.54 24.02 -21.12
N SER A 52 14.26 24.86 -20.37
CA SER A 52 14.75 24.52 -19.03
C SER A 52 13.61 24.24 -18.05
N VAL A 53 12.56 25.07 -18.04
CA VAL A 53 11.36 24.83 -17.22
C VAL A 53 10.64 23.56 -17.65
N LYS A 54 10.50 23.31 -18.95
CA LYS A 54 9.88 22.07 -19.46
C LYS A 54 10.68 20.83 -19.08
N ASN A 55 12.00 20.90 -19.18
CA ASN A 55 12.89 19.79 -18.83
C ASN A 55 12.86 19.52 -17.32
N SER A 56 12.96 20.56 -16.49
CA SER A 56 12.84 20.42 -15.03
C SER A 56 11.46 19.89 -14.61
N PHE A 57 10.39 20.33 -15.27
CA PHE A 57 9.05 19.78 -15.07
C PHE A 57 8.98 18.29 -15.45
N ALA A 58 9.49 17.90 -16.61
CA ALA A 58 9.52 16.51 -17.05
C ALA A 58 10.29 15.61 -16.06
N VAL A 59 11.47 16.05 -15.61
CA VAL A 59 12.27 15.35 -14.60
C VAL A 59 11.53 15.22 -13.27
N SER A 60 10.90 16.30 -12.79
CA SER A 60 10.13 16.24 -11.55
C SER A 60 8.90 15.33 -11.66
N GLN A 61 8.23 15.30 -12.81
CA GLN A 61 7.10 14.43 -13.07
C GLN A 61 7.52 12.95 -13.09
N GLU A 62 8.63 12.63 -13.76
CA GLU A 62 9.19 11.27 -13.75
C GLU A 62 9.58 10.84 -12.34
N LYS A 63 10.19 11.72 -11.55
CA LYS A 63 10.52 11.44 -10.15
C LYS A 63 9.28 11.13 -9.32
N VAL A 64 8.25 11.97 -9.38
CA VAL A 64 7.00 11.76 -8.64
C VAL A 64 6.32 10.46 -9.09
N LYS A 65 6.33 10.16 -10.39
CA LYS A 65 5.78 8.90 -10.93
C LYS A 65 6.54 7.68 -10.40
N ALA A 66 7.87 7.74 -10.36
CA ALA A 66 8.70 6.67 -9.82
C ALA A 66 8.46 6.46 -8.32
N GLU A 67 8.41 7.55 -7.54
CA GLU A 67 8.09 7.51 -6.10
C GLU A 67 6.70 6.91 -5.85
N LEU A 68 5.70 7.31 -6.63
CA LEU A 68 4.34 6.77 -6.54
C LEU A 68 4.31 5.27 -6.88
N GLN A 69 5.05 4.85 -7.90
CA GLN A 69 5.12 3.44 -8.29
C GLN A 69 5.77 2.59 -7.19
N VAL A 70 6.85 3.07 -6.57
CA VAL A 70 7.49 2.39 -5.44
C VAL A 70 6.54 2.31 -4.24
N LYS A 71 5.88 3.41 -3.89
CA LYS A 71 4.91 3.43 -2.79
C LYS A 71 3.74 2.47 -3.04
N SER A 72 3.21 2.47 -4.26
CA SER A 72 2.12 1.57 -4.66
C SER A 72 2.55 0.11 -4.60
N ALA A 73 3.74 -0.23 -5.09
CA ALA A 73 4.27 -1.59 -5.04
C ALA A 73 4.50 -2.07 -3.59
N MET A 74 5.03 -1.19 -2.72
CA MET A 74 5.22 -1.50 -1.30
C MET A 74 3.88 -1.71 -0.58
N GLN A 75 2.88 -0.89 -0.88
CA GLN A 75 1.53 -1.02 -0.32
C GLN A 75 0.86 -2.33 -0.75
N GLN A 76 0.97 -2.71 -2.03
CA GLN A 76 0.47 -3.99 -2.53
C GLN A 76 1.16 -5.18 -1.88
N ALA A 77 2.50 -5.12 -1.74
CA ALA A 77 3.26 -6.18 -1.07
C ALA A 77 2.84 -6.34 0.40
N PHE A 78 2.61 -5.23 1.10
CA PHE A 78 2.11 -5.24 2.47
C PHE A 78 0.71 -5.84 2.57
N GLN A 79 -0.25 -5.39 1.74
CA GLN A 79 -1.61 -5.94 1.69
C GLN A 79 -1.63 -7.44 1.40
N SER A 80 -0.78 -7.90 0.47
CA SER A 80 -0.64 -9.33 0.18
C SER A 80 -0.23 -10.13 1.41
N LYS A 81 0.67 -9.59 2.25
CA LYS A 81 1.12 -10.25 3.48
C LYS A 81 0.06 -10.23 4.58
N CYS A 82 -0.74 -9.16 4.68
CA CYS A 82 -1.91 -9.13 5.55
C CYS A 82 -2.94 -10.20 5.17
N LEU A 83 -3.23 -10.35 3.88
CA LEU A 83 -4.17 -11.37 3.41
C LEU A 83 -3.63 -12.79 3.69
N GLU A 84 -2.35 -13.03 3.44
CA GLU A 84 -1.68 -14.31 3.74
C GLU A 84 -1.77 -14.66 5.23
N ALA A 85 -1.50 -13.70 6.11
CA ALA A 85 -1.67 -13.85 7.55
C ALA A 85 -3.12 -14.21 7.94
N LEU A 86 -4.10 -13.49 7.40
CA LEU A 86 -5.52 -13.74 7.69
C LEU A 86 -5.99 -15.12 7.20
N ILE A 87 -5.52 -15.57 6.03
CA ILE A 87 -5.82 -16.90 5.50
C ILE A 87 -5.23 -17.97 6.42
N ALA A 88 -3.93 -17.88 6.75
CA ALA A 88 -3.25 -18.86 7.60
C ALA A 88 -3.90 -18.97 8.99
N ILE A 89 -4.27 -17.84 9.61
CA ILE A 89 -4.99 -17.84 10.88
C ILE A 89 -6.37 -18.49 10.71
N ASN A 90 -7.11 -18.13 9.67
CA ASN A 90 -8.44 -18.68 9.44
C ASN A 90 -8.42 -20.19 9.20
N GLU A 91 -7.45 -20.72 8.46
CA GLU A 91 -7.24 -22.16 8.27
C GLU A 91 -7.03 -22.87 9.61
N LEU A 92 -6.15 -22.33 10.47
CA LEU A 92 -5.95 -22.87 11.82
C LEU A 92 -7.22 -22.81 12.66
N LEU A 93 -7.96 -21.69 12.63
CA LEU A 93 -9.23 -21.57 13.36
C LEU A 93 -10.27 -22.59 12.90
N VAL A 94 -10.30 -22.92 11.60
CA VAL A 94 -11.16 -23.98 11.05
C VAL A 94 -10.74 -25.35 11.58
N GLU A 95 -9.44 -25.68 11.59
CA GLU A 95 -8.94 -26.94 12.15
C GLU A 95 -9.35 -27.11 13.62
N ILE A 96 -9.16 -26.06 14.44
CA ILE A 96 -9.54 -26.09 15.85
C ILE A 96 -11.06 -26.23 16.00
N HIS A 97 -11.84 -25.55 15.16
CA HIS A 97 -13.29 -25.65 15.18
C HIS A 97 -13.76 -27.09 14.90
N LEU A 98 -13.25 -27.70 13.84
CA LEU A 98 -13.55 -29.09 13.48
C LEU A 98 -13.13 -30.06 14.59
N TYR A 99 -11.97 -29.83 15.21
CA TYR A 99 -11.51 -30.61 16.37
C TYR A 99 -12.51 -30.54 17.53
N CYS A 100 -12.91 -29.34 17.94
CA CYS A 100 -13.85 -29.15 19.05
C CYS A 100 -15.17 -29.86 18.79
N TRP A 101 -15.69 -29.76 17.56
CA TRP A 101 -16.91 -30.45 17.19
C TRP A 101 -16.78 -31.98 17.17
N LYS A 102 -15.68 -32.52 16.64
CA LYS A 102 -15.39 -33.96 16.69
C LYS A 102 -15.42 -34.46 18.13
N GLN A 103 -14.77 -33.75 19.05
CA GLN A 103 -14.77 -34.10 20.47
C GLN A 103 -16.16 -34.03 21.12
N ILE A 104 -17.02 -33.09 20.71
CA ILE A 104 -18.42 -33.02 21.16
C ILE A 104 -19.22 -34.22 20.63
N ALA A 105 -19.07 -34.53 19.35
CA ALA A 105 -19.84 -35.59 18.68
C ALA A 105 -19.49 -36.99 19.16
N THR A 106 -18.22 -37.28 19.41
CA THR A 106 -17.80 -38.57 20.01
C THR A 106 -18.43 -38.79 21.40
N ARG A 107 -18.75 -37.71 22.11
CA ARG A 107 -19.38 -37.73 23.44
C ARG A 107 -20.91 -37.55 23.39
N SER A 108 -21.50 -37.44 22.20
CA SER A 108 -22.95 -37.30 21.99
C SER A 108 -23.49 -38.48 21.18
N PRO A 109 -24.34 -39.36 21.77
CA PRO A 109 -24.85 -40.57 21.11
C PRO A 109 -25.60 -40.33 19.79
N ALA A 110 -26.11 -39.12 19.56
CA ALA A 110 -26.94 -38.78 18.39
C ALA A 110 -26.15 -38.26 17.18
N GLU A 111 -24.90 -37.82 17.35
CA GLU A 111 -24.15 -37.08 16.31
C GLU A 111 -22.94 -37.85 15.74
N HIS A 112 -22.68 -39.05 16.26
CA HIS A 112 -21.50 -39.86 15.96
C HIS A 112 -21.35 -40.22 14.46
N TYR A 113 -22.47 -40.31 13.72
CA TYR A 113 -22.47 -40.68 12.29
C TYR A 113 -22.07 -39.55 11.32
N VAL A 114 -22.16 -38.28 11.76
CA VAL A 114 -21.94 -37.14 10.85
C VAL A 114 -20.45 -36.78 10.74
N TRP A 115 -19.65 -37.06 11.77
CA TRP A 115 -18.28 -36.56 11.89
C TRP A 115 -17.19 -37.44 11.27
N SER A 116 -17.43 -38.75 11.10
CA SER A 116 -16.48 -39.65 10.43
C SER A 116 -16.28 -39.32 8.94
N ALA A 117 -17.12 -38.46 8.36
CA ALA A 117 -17.05 -38.04 6.96
C ALA A 117 -16.41 -36.65 6.76
N VAL A 118 -16.07 -35.91 7.84
CA VAL A 118 -15.84 -34.45 7.76
C VAL A 118 -14.37 -34.01 7.76
N ASP A 119 -13.38 -34.88 8.03
CA ASP A 119 -11.93 -34.76 7.67
C ASP A 119 -11.03 -35.48 8.70
N ASP A 120 -10.07 -36.26 8.22
CA ASP A 120 -9.06 -36.99 9.02
C ASP A 120 -7.85 -36.12 9.40
N SER A 121 -7.77 -34.87 8.92
CA SER A 121 -6.63 -33.94 9.14
C SER A 121 -6.31 -33.60 10.61
N THR A 122 -7.19 -33.98 11.55
CA THR A 122 -7.05 -33.77 12.99
C THR A 122 -6.54 -35.01 13.74
N GLU A 123 -6.27 -36.12 13.06
CA GLU A 123 -5.81 -37.36 13.68
C GLU A 123 -4.44 -37.17 14.36
N GLY A 124 -4.36 -37.48 15.65
CA GLY A 124 -3.16 -37.29 16.46
C GLY A 124 -2.88 -35.85 16.95
N LYS A 125 -3.73 -34.87 16.61
CA LYS A 125 -3.63 -33.48 17.11
C LYS A 125 -4.58 -33.27 18.30
N GLY A 126 -4.07 -32.87 19.46
CA GLY A 126 -4.87 -32.46 20.63
C GLY A 126 -4.91 -30.94 20.81
N LEU A 127 -5.68 -30.41 21.78
CA LEU A 127 -5.72 -28.95 22.02
C LEU A 127 -4.35 -28.37 22.37
N HIS A 128 -3.46 -29.16 22.98
CA HIS A 128 -2.10 -28.71 23.29
C HIS A 128 -1.31 -28.35 22.04
N TYR A 129 -1.42 -29.18 20.99
CA TYR A 129 -0.82 -28.90 19.69
C TYR A 129 -1.36 -27.58 19.12
N PHE A 130 -2.68 -27.38 19.21
CA PHE A 130 -3.31 -26.16 18.70
C PHE A 130 -2.92 -24.90 19.47
N THR A 131 -2.69 -24.97 20.80
CA THR A 131 -2.12 -23.84 21.55
C THR A 131 -0.76 -23.42 20.99
N VAL A 132 0.14 -24.39 20.78
CA VAL A 132 1.47 -24.12 20.22
C VAL A 132 1.36 -23.60 18.77
N ALA A 133 0.43 -24.12 17.99
CA ALA A 133 0.18 -23.65 16.62
C ALA A 133 -0.34 -22.20 16.58
N ILE A 134 -1.23 -21.81 17.51
CA ILE A 134 -1.69 -20.43 17.65
C ILE A 134 -0.54 -19.51 18.00
N ASP A 135 0.29 -19.89 18.98
CA ASP A 135 1.43 -19.08 19.40
C ASP A 135 2.45 -18.92 18.26
N LYS A 136 2.72 -19.99 17.50
CA LYS A 136 3.56 -19.94 16.29
C LYS A 136 3.01 -18.94 15.27
N ILE A 137 1.73 -19.04 14.92
CA ILE A 137 1.10 -18.13 13.96
C ILE A 137 1.10 -16.69 14.46
N ALA A 138 0.90 -16.47 15.76
CA ALA A 138 1.00 -15.14 16.36
C ALA A 138 2.43 -14.57 16.20
N MET A 139 3.46 -15.39 16.38
CA MET A 139 4.85 -14.96 16.16
C MET A 139 5.14 -14.65 14.69
N GLU A 140 4.63 -15.46 13.76
CA GLU A 140 4.86 -15.30 12.32
C GLU A 140 4.10 -14.10 11.72
N HIS A 141 2.89 -13.83 12.21
CA HIS A 141 1.96 -12.93 11.53
C HIS A 141 1.49 -11.72 12.34
N SER A 142 1.87 -11.56 13.61
CA SER A 142 1.40 -10.45 14.48
C SER A 142 1.66 -9.05 13.91
N LEU A 143 2.74 -8.89 13.13
CA LEU A 143 3.09 -7.61 12.48
C LEU A 143 2.09 -7.17 11.40
N TYR A 144 1.29 -8.11 10.88
CA TYR A 144 0.31 -7.87 9.82
C TYR A 144 -1.13 -7.79 10.33
N LEU A 145 -1.33 -7.88 11.65
CA LEU A 145 -2.63 -7.83 12.30
C LEU A 145 -2.81 -6.54 13.09
N THR A 146 -4.05 -6.11 13.26
CA THR A 146 -4.33 -4.98 14.16
C THR A 146 -4.12 -5.38 15.62
N SER A 147 -3.93 -4.38 16.49
CA SER A 147 -3.84 -4.60 17.94
C SER A 147 -5.07 -5.33 18.50
N SER A 148 -6.25 -5.10 17.92
CA SER A 148 -7.48 -5.79 18.30
C SER A 148 -7.45 -7.28 17.95
N SER A 149 -6.99 -7.62 16.74
CA SER A 149 -6.87 -9.01 16.30
C SER A 149 -5.80 -9.77 17.06
N ASN A 150 -4.65 -9.14 17.32
CA ASN A 150 -3.61 -9.70 18.18
C ASN A 150 -4.12 -9.99 19.60
N ALA A 151 -4.86 -9.07 20.20
CA ALA A 151 -5.48 -9.28 21.51
C ALA A 151 -6.49 -10.43 21.50
N ALA A 152 -7.31 -10.54 20.44
CA ALA A 152 -8.27 -11.63 20.29
C ALA A 152 -7.59 -13.00 20.11
N LEU A 153 -6.49 -13.07 19.35
CA LEU A 153 -5.71 -14.28 19.17
C LEU A 153 -5.01 -14.72 20.47
N SER A 154 -4.48 -13.77 21.24
CA SER A 154 -3.89 -14.04 22.55
C SER A 154 -4.93 -14.55 23.56
N SER A 155 -6.10 -13.92 23.62
CA SER A 155 -7.22 -14.39 24.45
C SER A 155 -7.66 -15.80 24.09
N LEU A 156 -7.71 -16.10 22.78
CA LEU A 156 -8.01 -17.44 22.27
C LEU A 156 -6.95 -18.47 22.69
N SER A 157 -5.66 -18.15 22.55
CA SER A 157 -4.56 -19.03 22.96
C SER A 157 -4.68 -19.41 24.44
N VAL A 158 -4.90 -18.42 25.32
CA VAL A 158 -5.10 -18.64 26.76
C VAL A 158 -6.31 -19.53 27.02
N LYS A 159 -7.44 -19.27 26.36
CA LYS A 159 -8.67 -20.05 26.51
C LYS A 159 -8.47 -21.52 26.12
N ILE A 160 -7.85 -21.76 24.96
CA ILE A 160 -7.56 -23.11 24.46
C ILE A 160 -6.54 -23.81 25.34
N GLY A 161 -5.48 -23.12 25.79
CA GLY A 161 -4.49 -23.68 26.71
C GLY A 161 -5.10 -24.14 28.03
N ASN A 162 -6.04 -23.37 28.59
CA ASN A 162 -6.77 -23.78 29.80
C ASN A 162 -7.59 -25.05 29.57
N ILE A 163 -8.25 -25.18 28.42
CA ILE A 163 -9.06 -26.37 28.09
C ILE A 163 -8.15 -27.58 27.78
N SER A 164 -7.01 -27.35 27.11
CA SER A 164 -6.00 -28.37 26.85
C SER A 164 -5.47 -28.99 28.13
N ASN A 165 -5.20 -28.18 29.15
CA ASN A 165 -4.78 -28.69 30.45
C ASN A 165 -5.84 -29.59 31.08
N LEU A 166 -7.13 -29.29 30.90
CA LEU A 166 -8.24 -30.13 31.39
C LEU A 166 -8.38 -31.42 30.58
N GLU A 167 -8.20 -31.36 29.26
CA GLU A 167 -8.19 -32.51 28.36
C GLU A 167 -7.13 -33.54 28.78
N MET A 168 -5.92 -33.08 29.11
CA MET A 168 -4.83 -33.95 29.56
C MET A 168 -5.10 -34.63 30.92
N HIS A 169 -6.03 -34.11 31.72
CA HIS A 169 -6.49 -34.73 32.96
C HIS A 169 -7.62 -35.74 32.72
N LEU A 170 -8.49 -35.49 31.73
CA LEU A 170 -9.60 -36.38 31.38
C LEU A 170 -9.12 -37.72 30.80
N ASP A 171 -8.01 -37.71 30.04
CA ASP A 171 -7.37 -38.95 29.55
C ASP A 171 -6.84 -39.87 30.68
N LYS A 172 -6.78 -39.38 31.93
CA LYS A 172 -6.24 -40.11 33.08
C LYS A 172 -7.29 -40.55 34.10
N SER A 173 -8.51 -40.04 34.04
CA SER A 173 -9.57 -40.32 35.02
C SER A 173 -10.73 -41.08 34.38
N GLU A 174 -11.03 -42.26 34.92
CA GLU A 174 -12.13 -43.11 34.49
C GLU A 174 -13.46 -42.36 34.40
N GLN A 175 -14.23 -42.68 33.35
CA GLN A 175 -15.44 -42.03 32.85
C GLN A 175 -16.54 -41.79 33.90
N ASP A 176 -16.58 -40.59 34.50
CA ASP A 176 -17.75 -40.11 35.27
C ASP A 176 -18.63 -39.20 34.39
N SER A 177 -19.95 -39.45 34.39
CA SER A 177 -20.93 -38.72 33.53
C SER A 177 -20.97 -37.20 33.72
N ILE A 178 -20.51 -36.71 34.89
CA ILE A 178 -20.40 -35.28 35.19
C ILE A 178 -19.22 -34.65 34.44
N PHE A 179 -18.10 -35.38 34.33
CA PHE A 179 -16.90 -34.91 33.63
C PHE A 179 -17.12 -34.87 32.11
N GLU A 180 -17.91 -35.78 31.55
CA GLU A 180 -18.28 -35.73 30.13
C GLU A 180 -19.13 -34.51 29.77
N LYS A 181 -20.12 -34.16 30.60
CA LYS A 181 -20.92 -32.93 30.40
C LYS A 181 -20.08 -31.67 30.57
N SER A 182 -19.16 -31.66 31.53
CA SER A 182 -18.20 -30.57 31.71
C SER A 182 -17.28 -30.41 30.50
N ALA A 183 -16.78 -31.51 29.94
CA ALA A 183 -15.93 -31.50 28.74
C ALA A 183 -16.67 -30.93 27.52
N VAL A 184 -17.91 -31.35 27.26
CA VAL A 184 -18.74 -30.83 26.16
C VAL A 184 -18.94 -29.31 26.30
N SER A 185 -19.24 -28.82 27.51
CA SER A 185 -19.39 -27.39 27.78
C SER A 185 -18.10 -26.60 27.51
N ASN A 186 -16.94 -27.18 27.83
CA ASN A 186 -15.64 -26.55 27.56
C ASN A 186 -15.36 -26.42 26.06
N TYR A 187 -15.61 -27.48 25.26
CA TYR A 187 -15.46 -27.41 23.80
C TYR A 187 -16.45 -26.42 23.16
N GLN A 188 -17.68 -26.32 23.67
CA GLN A 188 -18.62 -25.27 23.25
C GLN A 188 -18.09 -23.88 23.59
N SER A 189 -17.47 -23.69 24.76
CA SER A 189 -16.84 -22.42 25.13
C SER A 189 -15.64 -22.08 24.23
N ALA A 190 -14.84 -23.08 23.81
CA ALA A 190 -13.78 -22.90 22.82
C ALA A 190 -14.34 -22.43 21.48
N ILE A 191 -15.42 -23.06 20.99
CA ILE A 191 -16.09 -22.66 19.75
C ILE A 191 -16.57 -21.21 19.80
N MET A 192 -17.12 -20.76 20.93
CA MET A 192 -17.53 -19.37 21.11
C MET A 192 -16.33 -18.40 21.03
N ALA A 193 -15.21 -18.74 21.69
CA ALA A 193 -13.99 -17.95 21.63
C ALA A 193 -13.39 -17.90 20.21
N LEU A 194 -13.44 -19.01 19.45
CA LEU A 194 -13.03 -19.05 18.04
C LEU A 194 -13.87 -18.09 17.19
N GLN A 195 -15.20 -18.07 17.41
CA GLN A 195 -16.10 -17.17 16.69
C GLN A 195 -15.85 -15.70 17.02
N GLU A 196 -15.53 -15.38 18.28
CA GLU A 196 -15.13 -14.03 18.69
C GLU A 196 -13.82 -13.60 18.03
N CYS A 197 -12.81 -14.46 18.04
CA CYS A 197 -11.54 -14.22 17.34
C CYS A 197 -11.77 -13.98 15.85
N ARG A 198 -12.58 -14.82 15.19
CA ARG A 198 -12.92 -14.65 13.76
C ARG A 198 -13.69 -13.35 13.49
N ARG A 199 -14.55 -12.88 14.41
CA ARG A 199 -15.20 -11.57 14.26
C ARG A 199 -14.20 -10.42 14.36
N ALA A 200 -13.19 -10.52 15.22
CA ALA A 200 -12.12 -9.52 15.30
C ALA A 200 -11.31 -9.48 14.00
N LEU A 201 -10.85 -10.64 13.52
CA LEU A 201 -10.12 -10.76 12.25
C LEU A 201 -10.93 -10.28 11.05
N LYS A 202 -12.24 -10.53 11.04
CA LYS A 202 -13.13 -10.05 9.98
C LYS A 202 -13.11 -8.52 9.90
N LYS A 203 -13.02 -7.80 11.02
CA LYS A 203 -12.95 -6.33 11.00
C LYS A 203 -11.72 -5.83 10.27
N ASP A 204 -10.57 -6.51 10.41
CA ASP A 204 -9.34 -6.14 9.70
C ASP A 204 -9.50 -6.22 8.17
N LEU A 205 -10.33 -7.16 7.69
CA LEU A 205 -10.64 -7.32 6.26
C LEU A 205 -11.53 -6.18 5.71
N PHE A 206 -12.29 -5.49 6.56
CA PHE A 206 -13.18 -4.39 6.16
C PHE A 206 -12.59 -2.99 6.47
N PHE A 207 -11.65 -2.86 7.41
CA PHE A 207 -11.02 -1.59 7.76
C PHE A 207 -10.13 -1.00 6.65
N GLU A 208 -9.66 -1.82 5.69
CA GLU A 208 -8.89 -1.32 4.55
C GLU A 208 -9.75 -0.54 3.52
N ASN A 209 -11.09 -0.62 3.56
CA ASN A 209 -11.94 0.07 2.58
C ASN A 209 -12.30 1.53 2.96
N GLU A 210 -12.21 1.92 4.23
CA GLU A 210 -12.60 3.28 4.67
C GLU A 210 -11.46 4.31 4.57
N ASN A 211 -10.20 3.86 4.53
CA ASN A 211 -9.03 4.75 4.44
C ASN A 211 -8.71 5.24 3.02
N TYR A 212 -9.50 4.86 2.01
CA TYR A 212 -9.35 5.31 0.61
C TYR A 212 -10.27 6.49 0.22
N GLN A 213 -11.02 7.07 1.15
CA GLN A 213 -11.97 8.17 0.88
C GLN A 213 -11.47 9.56 1.29
N THR A 214 -10.22 9.72 1.69
CA THR A 214 -9.68 11.04 2.08
C THR A 214 -8.41 11.40 1.32
N TYR A 215 -8.50 11.58 -0.01
CA TYR A 215 -7.66 12.51 -0.79
C TYR A 215 -8.37 12.91 -2.08
#